data_AF-A0A563UGW2-F1
#
_entry.id   AF-A0A563UGW2-F1
#
_cell.length_a   1.000
_cell.length_b   1.000
_cell.length_c   1.000
_cell.angle_alpha   90.00
_cell.angle_beta   90.00
_cell.angle_gamma   90.00
#
_symmetry.space_group_name_H-M   'P 1'
#
loop_
_entity.id
_entity.type
_entity.pdbx_description
1 polymer ?
#
loop_
_entity_poly.entity_id
_entity_poly.type
_entity_poly.pdbx_seq_one_letter_code
_entity_poly.pdbx_strand_id
1 'polypeptide(L)'
;MNIFVGSLPYSLQEADLQQLFEAYGEVSTVKIIIDRETGRSKGFGFVEMPDDETAQSAISGLNGSQVAGRSIAVSQAEDKKTGGGGRSGGFGGGNRGGGGGGGYSRDNRGGGGGYNKDNNRGGGGSRW
;
A
#
# COMPACT_ATOMS: atom_id res chain seq x y z
N MET A 1 -2.53 -16.80 -0.03
CA MET A 1 -3.07 -15.63 0.68
C MET A 1 -2.74 -15.67 2.17
N ASN A 2 -2.34 -14.54 2.76
CA ASN A 2 -2.15 -14.41 4.20
C ASN A 2 -3.36 -13.71 4.82
N ILE A 3 -3.81 -14.22 5.95
CA ILE A 3 -5.02 -13.80 6.65
C ILE A 3 -4.63 -13.45 8.08
N PHE A 4 -5.03 -12.26 8.51
CA PHE A 4 -4.89 -11.79 9.87
C PHE A 4 -6.16 -12.13 10.65
N VAL A 5 -6.00 -12.71 11.82
CA VAL A 5 -7.07 -13.02 12.74
C VAL A 5 -6.80 -12.32 14.07
N GLY A 6 -7.67 -11.39 14.46
CA GLY A 6 -7.56 -10.60 15.68
C GLY A 6 -8.77 -10.78 16.61
N SER A 7 -8.65 -10.24 17.83
CA SER A 7 -9.69 -10.32 18.86
C SER A 7 -10.07 -11.76 19.26
N LEU A 8 -9.10 -12.67 19.18
CA LEU A 8 -9.26 -14.06 19.61
C LEU A 8 -9.24 -14.15 21.15
N PRO A 9 -10.09 -14.99 21.75
CA PRO A 9 -10.00 -15.30 23.18
C PRO A 9 -8.73 -16.07 23.48
N TYR A 10 -8.17 -15.91 24.68
CA TYR A 10 -6.92 -16.56 25.10
C TYR A 10 -7.00 -18.09 25.11
N SER A 11 -8.21 -18.66 25.11
CA SER A 11 -8.47 -20.10 25.03
C SER A 11 -8.32 -20.67 23.62
N LEU A 12 -8.35 -19.82 22.59
CA LEU A 12 -8.37 -20.24 21.19
C LEU A 12 -6.95 -20.46 20.69
N GLN A 13 -6.70 -21.64 20.14
CA GLN A 13 -5.39 -22.08 19.69
C GLN A 13 -5.32 -22.26 18.17
N GLU A 14 -4.12 -22.58 17.69
CA GLU A 14 -3.84 -22.78 16.26
C GLU A 14 -4.71 -23.89 15.67
N ALA A 15 -4.96 -24.95 16.43
CA ALA A 15 -5.84 -26.05 16.03
C ALA A 15 -7.30 -25.61 15.81
N ASP A 16 -7.82 -24.75 16.69
CA ASP A 16 -9.20 -24.24 16.54
C ASP A 16 -9.31 -23.34 15.31
N LEU A 17 -8.32 -22.46 15.08
CA LEU A 17 -8.27 -21.63 13.88
C LEU A 17 -8.18 -22.50 12.63
N GLN A 18 -7.29 -23.48 12.61
CA GLN A 18 -7.15 -24.40 11.48
C GLN A 18 -8.50 -25.04 11.16
N GLN A 19 -9.20 -25.59 12.16
CA GLN A 19 -10.47 -26.26 11.97
C GLN A 19 -11.59 -25.31 11.48
N LEU A 20 -11.58 -24.06 11.94
CA LEU A 20 -12.49 -23.01 11.48
C LEU A 20 -12.27 -22.64 10.01
N PHE A 21 -11.00 -22.52 9.59
CA PHE A 21 -10.65 -22.18 8.21
C PHE A 21 -10.76 -23.39 7.26
N GLU A 22 -10.53 -24.61 7.74
CA GLU A 22 -10.72 -25.87 7.00
C GLU A 22 -12.15 -26.06 6.49
N ALA A 23 -13.15 -25.46 7.15
CA ALA A 23 -14.53 -25.46 6.67
C ALA A 23 -14.73 -24.67 5.35
N TYR A 24 -13.83 -23.74 5.05
CA TYR A 24 -13.88 -22.89 3.85
C TYR A 24 -12.84 -23.29 2.79
N GLY A 25 -11.68 -23.81 3.21
CA GLY A 25 -10.63 -24.25 2.31
C GLY A 25 -9.42 -24.82 3.03
N GLU A 26 -8.45 -25.32 2.28
CA GLU A 26 -7.23 -25.90 2.83
C GLU A 26 -6.34 -24.83 3.49
N VAL A 27 -5.82 -25.12 4.67
CA VAL A 27 -4.92 -24.24 5.40
C VAL A 27 -3.48 -24.70 5.21
N SER A 28 -2.62 -23.82 4.70
CA SER A 28 -1.20 -24.11 4.51
C SER A 28 -0.43 -24.00 5.83
N THR A 29 -0.63 -22.91 6.58
CA THR A 29 0.08 -22.67 7.85
C THR A 29 -0.76 -21.81 8.78
N VAL A 30 -0.71 -22.09 10.08
CA VAL A 30 -1.31 -21.26 11.13
C VAL A 30 -0.23 -20.83 12.10
N LYS A 31 -0.30 -19.60 12.58
CA LYS A 31 0.64 -19.03 13.54
C LYS A 31 -0.04 -18.09 14.51
N ILE A 32 -0.06 -18.41 15.80
CA ILE A 32 -0.56 -17.49 16.83
C ILE A 32 0.58 -16.62 17.39
N ILE A 33 0.29 -15.33 17.58
CA ILE A 33 1.23 -14.40 18.22
C ILE A 33 0.93 -14.32 19.71
N ILE A 34 1.87 -14.85 20.47
CA ILE A 34 1.89 -14.75 21.93
C ILE A 34 2.81 -13.62 22.38
N ASP A 35 2.44 -12.98 23.47
CA ASP A 35 3.27 -12.02 24.16
C ASP A 35 4.42 -12.76 24.84
N ARG A 36 5.66 -12.50 24.41
CA ARG A 36 6.84 -13.20 24.94
C ARG A 36 7.20 -12.81 26.37
N GLU A 37 6.74 -11.66 26.86
CA GLU A 37 7.05 -11.17 28.20
C GLU A 37 6.13 -11.80 29.24
N THR A 38 4.85 -11.91 28.91
CA THR A 38 3.82 -12.46 29.81
C THR A 38 3.47 -13.93 29.53
N GLY A 39 3.91 -14.46 28.39
CA GLY A 39 3.53 -15.80 27.90
C GLY A 39 2.06 -15.93 27.52
N ARG A 40 1.31 -14.82 27.47
CA ARG A 40 -0.13 -14.82 27.17
C ARG A 40 -0.35 -14.54 25.69
N SER A 41 -1.31 -15.23 25.07
CA SER A 41 -1.72 -14.92 23.69
C SER A 41 -2.10 -13.45 23.57
N LYS A 42 -1.61 -12.73 22.56
CA LYS A 42 -2.05 -11.34 22.36
C LYS A 42 -3.48 -11.25 21.80
N GLY A 43 -4.14 -12.39 21.61
CA GLY A 43 -5.45 -12.49 21.02
C GLY A 43 -5.44 -12.25 19.52
N PHE A 44 -4.31 -12.52 18.85
CA PHE A 44 -4.22 -12.46 17.40
C PHE A 44 -3.24 -13.50 16.83
N GLY A 45 -3.46 -13.84 15.56
CA GLY A 45 -2.68 -14.82 14.80
C GLY A 45 -2.78 -14.56 13.31
N PHE A 46 -2.05 -15.37 12.56
CA PHE A 46 -1.96 -15.34 11.12
C PHE A 46 -2.25 -16.74 10.57
N VAL A 47 -2.99 -16.79 9.47
CA VAL A 47 -3.31 -18.01 8.73
C VAL A 47 -2.86 -17.80 7.29
N GLU A 48 -2.15 -18.76 6.73
CA GLU A 48 -1.74 -18.81 5.34
C GLU A 48 -2.56 -19.88 4.63
N MET A 49 -3.20 -19.50 3.52
CA MET A 49 -3.95 -20.40 2.65
C MET A 49 -3.32 -20.39 1.25
N PRO A 50 -3.26 -21.54 0.55
CA PRO A 50 -2.71 -21.60 -0.81
C PRO A 50 -3.62 -20.96 -1.85
N ASP A 51 -4.93 -20.89 -1.58
CA ASP A 51 -5.95 -20.42 -2.51
C ASP A 51 -6.58 -19.10 -2.05
N ASP A 52 -6.60 -18.10 -2.93
CA ASP A 52 -7.09 -16.75 -2.61
C ASP A 52 -8.64 -16.66 -2.61
N GLU A 53 -9.34 -17.49 -3.39
CA GLU A 53 -10.81 -17.46 -3.48
C GLU A 53 -11.47 -18.01 -2.20
N THR A 54 -10.98 -19.15 -1.72
CA THR A 54 -11.39 -19.78 -0.44
C THR A 54 -11.01 -18.89 0.74
N ALA A 55 -9.82 -18.27 0.70
CA ALA A 55 -9.37 -17.33 1.72
C ALA A 55 -10.26 -16.08 1.82
N GLN A 56 -10.63 -15.46 0.69
CA GLN A 56 -11.57 -14.33 0.69
C GLN A 56 -12.95 -14.73 1.23
N SER A 57 -13.44 -15.90 0.84
CA SER A 57 -14.71 -16.44 1.34
C SER A 57 -14.67 -16.67 2.85
N ALA A 58 -13.57 -17.22 3.36
CA ALA A 58 -13.34 -17.41 4.79
C ALA A 58 -13.30 -16.07 5.54
N ILE A 59 -12.58 -15.06 5.00
CA ILE A 59 -12.53 -13.72 5.58
C ILE A 59 -13.94 -13.13 5.68
N SER A 60 -14.71 -13.10 4.59
CA SER A 60 -16.05 -12.52 4.60
C SER A 60 -17.04 -13.28 5.48
N GLY A 61 -16.89 -14.59 5.63
CA GLY A 61 -17.77 -15.42 6.46
C GLY A 61 -17.42 -15.41 7.95
N LEU A 62 -16.13 -15.33 8.30
CA LEU A 62 -15.66 -15.42 9.68
C LEU A 62 -15.43 -14.04 10.32
N ASN A 63 -15.22 -12.99 9.53
CA ASN A 63 -15.01 -11.64 10.06
C ASN A 63 -16.26 -11.14 10.80
N GLY A 64 -16.09 -10.76 12.06
CA GLY A 64 -17.18 -10.30 12.92
C GLY A 64 -17.98 -11.42 13.58
N SER A 65 -17.64 -12.69 13.34
CA SER A 65 -18.30 -13.82 13.99
C SER A 65 -18.04 -13.82 15.50
N GLN A 66 -19.04 -14.21 16.31
CA GLN A 66 -18.87 -14.36 17.75
C GLN A 66 -18.34 -15.75 18.08
N VAL A 67 -17.10 -15.81 18.59
CA VAL A 67 -16.48 -17.04 19.07
C VAL A 67 -16.20 -16.92 20.56
N ALA A 68 -16.74 -17.85 21.34
CA ALA A 68 -16.63 -17.89 22.81
C ALA A 68 -17.00 -16.54 23.50
N GLY A 69 -18.04 -15.87 22.99
CA GLY A 69 -18.53 -14.59 23.52
C GLY A 69 -17.72 -13.37 23.10
N ARG A 70 -16.82 -13.50 22.13
CA ARG A 70 -16.01 -12.40 21.60
C ARG A 70 -16.09 -12.34 20.09
N SER A 71 -16.29 -11.15 19.52
CA SER A 71 -16.22 -10.96 18.07
C SER A 71 -14.78 -11.10 17.60
N ILE A 72 -14.55 -12.05 16.70
CA ILE A 72 -13.27 -12.23 16.02
C ILE A 72 -13.20 -11.28 14.83
N ALA A 73 -12.02 -10.72 14.59
CA ALA A 73 -11.75 -9.90 13.42
C ALA A 73 -10.94 -10.73 12.44
N VAL A 74 -11.42 -10.90 11.21
CA VAL A 74 -10.69 -11.62 10.16
C VAL A 74 -10.50 -10.67 8.99
N SER A 75 -9.27 -10.50 8.53
CA SER A 75 -8.95 -9.60 7.42
C SER A 75 -7.78 -10.14 6.62
N GLN A 76 -7.65 -9.74 5.36
CA GLN A 76 -6.43 -10.03 4.59
C GLN A 76 -5.22 -9.45 5.33
N ALA A 77 -4.23 -10.30 5.62
CA ALA A 77 -2.96 -9.82 6.16
C ALA A 77 -2.15 -9.22 5.00
N GLU A 78 -1.60 -8.02 5.22
CA GLU A 78 -0.58 -7.49 4.34
C GLU A 78 0.69 -8.33 4.51
N ASP A 79 0.86 -9.33 3.64
CA ASP A 79 2.17 -9.92 3.46
C ASP A 79 3.05 -8.85 2.84
N LYS A 80 4.04 -8.40 3.59
CA LYS A 80 4.96 -7.34 3.16
C LYS A 80 5.92 -7.87 2.08
N LYS A 81 5.42 -8.50 1.01
CA LYS A 81 6.11 -8.51 -0.28
C LYS A 81 5.87 -7.16 -0.93
N THR A 82 6.82 -6.27 -0.69
CA THR A 82 7.11 -5.11 -1.52
C THR A 82 6.97 -5.47 -3.02
N GLY A 83 5.87 -5.07 -3.66
CA GLY A 83 5.72 -5.18 -5.10
C GLY A 83 4.28 -4.97 -5.58
N GLY A 84 3.99 -3.81 -6.18
CA GLY A 84 2.90 -3.70 -7.16
C GLY A 84 1.65 -2.89 -6.77
N GLY A 85 1.81 -1.72 -6.13
CA GLY A 85 0.73 -0.75 -5.94
C GLY A 85 0.80 0.41 -6.92
N GLY A 86 0.82 0.12 -8.24
CA GLY A 86 0.63 1.13 -9.27
C GLY A 86 -0.75 1.74 -9.10
N ARG A 87 -0.83 2.95 -8.57
CA ARG A 87 -2.05 3.75 -8.59
C ARG A 87 -2.30 4.16 -10.03
N SER A 88 -3.04 3.30 -10.74
CA SER A 88 -3.64 3.56 -12.04
C SER A 88 -4.53 4.80 -11.95
N GLY A 89 -3.93 5.98 -12.15
CA GLY A 89 -4.63 7.19 -12.54
C GLY A 89 -4.94 7.12 -14.02
N GLY A 90 -5.89 6.25 -14.39
CA GLY A 90 -6.46 6.22 -15.72
C GLY A 90 -7.46 7.35 -15.89
N PHE A 91 -7.05 8.43 -16.57
CA PHE A 91 -7.97 9.36 -17.22
C PHE A 91 -7.58 9.42 -18.70
N GLY A 92 -8.10 8.46 -19.46
CA GLY A 92 -8.26 8.63 -20.90
C GLY A 92 -9.39 9.61 -21.18
N GLY A 93 -9.28 10.38 -22.26
CA GLY A 93 -10.40 11.17 -22.79
C GLY A 93 -9.94 12.46 -23.45
N GLY A 94 -9.52 12.38 -24.71
CA GLY A 94 -9.25 13.56 -25.53
C GLY A 94 -10.51 14.21 -26.07
N ASN A 95 -10.54 15.55 -26.17
CA ASN A 95 -11.40 16.33 -27.06
C ASN A 95 -10.72 17.69 -27.31
N ARG A 96 -10.24 17.97 -28.52
CA ARG A 96 -10.89 18.74 -29.60
C ARG A 96 -10.90 20.27 -29.38
N GLY A 97 -10.32 20.98 -30.36
CA GLY A 97 -10.46 22.43 -30.58
C GLY A 97 -9.39 23.24 -29.85
N GLY A 98 -8.75 24.28 -30.39
CA GLY A 98 -8.80 25.06 -31.62
C GLY A 98 -7.63 26.06 -31.46
N GLY A 99 -6.82 26.36 -32.48
CA GLY A 99 -7.11 27.41 -33.45
C GLY A 99 -6.53 28.76 -33.01
N GLY A 100 -5.56 29.30 -33.78
CA GLY A 100 -5.12 30.71 -33.78
C GLY A 100 -4.36 31.16 -32.52
N GLY A 101 -3.34 32.01 -32.54
CA GLY A 101 -2.94 33.02 -33.51
C GLY A 101 -2.60 34.30 -32.75
N GLY A 102 -1.45 34.90 -33.05
CA GLY A 102 -1.27 36.35 -32.97
C GLY A 102 -0.61 36.94 -31.71
N GLY A 103 0.52 37.62 -31.95
CA GLY A 103 0.67 39.00 -31.50
C GLY A 103 1.52 39.24 -30.25
N TYR A 104 2.84 39.23 -30.42
CA TYR A 104 3.73 39.96 -29.52
C TYR A 104 3.67 41.47 -29.83
N SER A 105 3.47 42.24 -28.77
CA SER A 105 4.12 43.54 -28.50
C SER A 105 3.72 44.77 -29.32
N ARG A 106 2.83 45.55 -28.71
CA ARG A 106 2.68 47.02 -28.74
C ARG A 106 2.48 47.36 -27.25
N ASP A 107 3.15 48.28 -26.55
CA ASP A 107 3.77 49.57 -26.86
C ASP A 107 4.66 49.97 -25.64
N ASN A 108 5.79 50.65 -25.86
CA ASN A 108 6.45 51.68 -25.01
C ASN A 108 7.96 51.69 -25.30
N ARG A 109 8.50 52.59 -26.12
CA ARG A 109 8.72 54.05 -25.92
C ARG A 109 9.76 54.33 -24.81
N GLY A 110 10.95 54.74 -25.25
CA GLY A 110 12.07 55.24 -24.43
C GLY A 110 13.10 54.14 -24.15
N GLY A 111 14.41 54.29 -24.39
CA GLY A 111 15.24 55.48 -24.54
C GLY A 111 16.53 55.22 -23.73
N GLY A 112 17.71 55.38 -24.35
CA GLY A 112 19.03 55.22 -23.71
C GLY A 112 19.46 53.76 -23.54
N GLY A 113 20.63 53.31 -23.97
CA GLY A 113 21.94 53.97 -23.93
C GLY A 113 22.74 53.40 -22.76
N GLY A 114 23.86 52.74 -23.05
CA GLY A 114 24.96 52.63 -22.08
C GLY A 114 25.43 51.23 -21.68
N TYR A 115 26.58 50.86 -22.28
CA TYR A 115 27.78 50.23 -21.70
C TYR A 115 27.74 48.90 -20.92
N ASN A 116 28.67 48.04 -21.36
CA ASN A 116 29.56 47.12 -20.65
C ASN A 116 28.94 45.96 -19.82
N LYS A 117 29.42 44.73 -20.05
CA LYS A 117 30.76 44.33 -19.59
C LYS A 117 31.06 42.90 -20.03
N ASP A 118 32.11 42.76 -20.83
CA ASP A 118 32.89 41.54 -21.02
C ASP A 118 33.15 40.88 -19.67
N ASN A 119 32.74 39.61 -19.50
CA ASN A 119 33.29 38.77 -18.45
C ASN A 119 33.30 37.30 -18.89
N ASN A 120 34.51 36.91 -19.30
CA ASN A 120 35.17 35.68 -18.92
C ASN A 120 34.92 34.45 -19.81
N ARG A 121 35.60 34.50 -20.95
CA ARG A 121 35.98 33.36 -21.77
C ARG A 121 37.36 32.86 -21.30
N GLY A 122 37.40 31.67 -20.69
CA GLY A 122 38.51 30.74 -20.87
C GLY A 122 39.60 30.67 -19.80
N GLY A 123 40.06 29.43 -19.58
CA GLY A 123 41.30 29.06 -18.88
C GLY A 123 41.05 28.68 -17.43
N GLY A 124 41.31 27.46 -16.94
CA GLY A 124 42.30 26.48 -17.38
C GLY A 124 43.41 26.41 -16.32
N GLY A 125 43.49 25.29 -15.60
CA GLY A 125 44.63 24.90 -14.75
C GLY A 125 44.76 25.67 -13.42
N SER A 126 45.35 25.15 -12.36
CA SER A 126 45.93 23.83 -12.09
C SER A 126 45.98 23.64 -10.58
N ARG A 127 45.92 22.37 -10.19
CA ARG A 127 46.35 21.81 -8.89
C ARG A 127 47.73 22.38 -8.51
N TRP A 128 48.00 22.55 -7.21
CA TRP A 128 48.98 21.82 -6.38
C TRP A 128 48.60 22.01 -4.91
#